data_AF-A0A8B6GF92-F1
#
_entry.id   AF-A0A8B6GF92-F1
#
_cell.length_a   1.000
_cell.length_b   1.000
_cell.length_c   1.000
_cell.angle_alpha   90.00
_cell.angle_beta   90.00
_cell.angle_gamma   90.00
#
_symmetry.space_group_name_H-M   'P 1'
#
loop_
_entity.id
_entity.type
_entity.pdbx_description
1 polymer ?
#
loop_
_entity_poly.entity_id
_entity_poly.type
_entity_poly.pdbx_seq_one_letter_code
_entity_poly.pdbx_strand_id
1 'polypeptide(L)'
;MVTFVSRLWGGNVSDRHISQHDGFLPKLSPGDVVMADKGFTIAYLLPADIGLNVPPRVSTKCQMSSKDFFKTTNIASARIVVEMKMEQIKNFNILNSGIPLTEAHLSEQIVLICTALTNLLPPLLK
;
A
#
# COMPACT_ATOMS: atom_id res chain seq x y z
N MET A 1 9.47 -2.48 -6.05
CA MET A 1 9.66 -1.08 -6.49
C MET A 1 8.34 -0.35 -6.29
N VAL A 2 8.37 0.94 -5.93
CA VAL A 2 7.19 1.80 -5.86
C VAL A 2 7.05 2.55 -7.18
N THR A 3 5.90 2.40 -7.83
CA THR A 3 5.62 2.99 -9.16
C THR A 3 4.59 4.12 -9.11
N PHE A 4 3.89 4.26 -7.99
CA PHE A 4 2.84 5.24 -7.78
C PHE A 4 2.90 5.71 -6.33
N VAL A 5 2.78 7.02 -6.16
CA VAL A 5 2.65 7.68 -4.86
C VAL A 5 1.48 8.63 -5.01
N SER A 6 0.56 8.57 -4.05
CA SER A 6 -0.60 9.43 -4.10
C SER A 6 -0.26 10.88 -3.76
N ARG A 7 -1.14 11.85 -4.04
CA ARG A 7 -1.06 13.16 -3.37
C ARG A 7 -1.21 12.99 -1.87
N LEU A 8 -0.78 14.02 -1.12
CA LEU A 8 -0.98 14.03 0.31
C LEU A 8 -2.40 14.48 0.64
N TRP A 9 -3.02 13.76 1.57
CA TRP A 9 -4.37 14.01 2.04
C TRP A 9 -4.35 14.26 3.54
N GLY A 10 -5.24 15.13 4.01
CA GLY A 10 -5.39 15.36 5.45
C GLY A 10 -5.89 14.10 6.18
N GLY A 11 -5.54 13.96 7.45
CA GLY A 11 -5.82 12.74 8.23
C GLY A 11 -7.30 12.37 8.44
N ASN A 12 -8.24 13.24 8.05
CA ASN A 12 -9.68 12.97 8.12
C ASN A 12 -10.27 12.50 6.77
N VAL A 13 -9.45 12.35 5.73
CA VAL A 13 -9.90 11.90 4.42
C VAL A 13 -9.94 10.37 4.42
N SER A 14 -11.09 9.79 4.03
CA SER A 14 -11.21 8.34 3.96
C SER A 14 -10.34 7.74 2.85
N ASP A 15 -9.79 6.55 3.10
CA ASP A 15 -9.04 5.74 2.15
C ASP A 15 -9.77 5.51 0.81
N ARG A 16 -11.10 5.36 0.90
CA ARG A 16 -11.99 5.32 -0.26
C ARG A 16 -11.82 6.56 -1.13
N HIS A 17 -11.95 7.73 -0.52
CA HIS A 17 -11.90 9.01 -1.23
C HIS A 17 -10.55 9.20 -1.92
N ILE A 18 -9.46 8.89 -1.23
CA ILE A 18 -8.10 8.93 -1.79
C ILE A 18 -8.01 8.02 -3.02
N SER A 19 -8.45 6.77 -2.90
CA SER A 19 -8.39 5.79 -4.00
C SER A 19 -9.19 6.24 -5.23
N GLN A 20 -10.33 6.91 -5.03
CA GLN A 20 -11.18 7.41 -6.13
C GLN A 20 -10.58 8.63 -6.85
N HIS A 21 -9.94 9.54 -6.11
CA HIS A 21 -9.59 10.87 -6.62
C HIS A 21 -8.13 11.03 -7.00
N ASP A 22 -7.27 10.07 -6.64
CA ASP A 22 -5.83 10.23 -6.77
C ASP A 22 -5.22 9.49 -7.97
N GLY A 23 -6.06 8.93 -8.85
CA GLY A 23 -5.59 8.31 -10.10
C GLY A 23 -4.96 6.93 -9.90
N PHE A 24 -5.24 6.27 -8.78
CA PHE A 24 -4.88 4.87 -8.55
C PHE A 24 -5.70 3.91 -9.43
N LEU A 25 -7.04 4.02 -9.40
CA LEU A 25 -7.94 3.09 -10.10
C LEU A 25 -7.68 2.97 -11.62
N PRO A 26 -7.43 4.07 -12.37
CA PRO A 26 -7.17 3.98 -13.80
C PRO A 26 -5.84 3.29 -14.18
N LYS A 27 -4.97 2.98 -13.20
CA LYS A 27 -3.70 2.29 -13.43
C LYS A 27 -3.82 0.77 -13.33
N LEU A 28 -4.96 0.27 -12.84
CA LEU A 28 -5.21 -1.16 -12.68
C LEU A 28 -5.55 -1.79 -14.04
N SER A 29 -5.01 -2.97 -14.29
CA SER A 29 -5.25 -3.76 -15.49
C SER A 29 -6.09 -4.99 -15.17
N PRO A 30 -6.93 -5.47 -16.12
CA PRO A 30 -7.70 -6.69 -15.95
C PRO A 30 -6.84 -7.87 -15.44
N GLY A 31 -7.27 -8.49 -14.35
CA GLY A 31 -6.55 -9.61 -13.70
C GLY A 31 -5.61 -9.21 -12.56
N ASP A 32 -5.39 -7.92 -12.31
CA ASP A 32 -4.60 -7.48 -11.15
C ASP A 32 -5.26 -7.85 -9.82
N VAL A 33 -4.44 -7.97 -8.77
CA VAL A 33 -4.90 -8.20 -7.40
C VAL A 33 -4.39 -7.08 -6.50
N VAL A 34 -5.32 -6.33 -5.90
CA VAL A 34 -5.02 -5.27 -4.94
C VAL A 34 -4.93 -5.85 -3.54
N MET A 35 -3.84 -5.57 -2.82
CA MET A 35 -3.72 -5.85 -1.39
C MET A 35 -4.07 -4.58 -0.61
N ALA A 36 -4.94 -4.69 0.39
CA ALA A 36 -5.34 -3.56 1.21
C ALA A 36 -5.39 -3.92 2.70
N ASP A 37 -5.12 -2.93 3.54
CA ASP A 37 -5.15 -3.10 4.99
C ASP A 37 -6.56 -3.39 5.52
N LYS A 38 -6.62 -3.97 6.71
CA LYS A 38 -7.88 -4.24 7.37
C LYS A 38 -8.62 -2.92 7.67
N GLY A 39 -9.81 -2.75 7.10
CA GLY A 39 -10.60 -1.53 7.24
C GLY A 39 -10.69 -0.70 5.95
N PHE A 40 -9.81 -0.96 4.97
CA PHE A 40 -9.94 -0.38 3.64
C PHE A 40 -11.19 -0.91 2.95
N THR A 41 -12.18 -0.05 2.76
CA THR A 41 -13.43 -0.36 2.06
C THR A 41 -13.34 0.10 0.61
N ILE A 42 -12.48 -0.54 -0.19
CA ILE A 42 -12.31 -0.22 -1.63
C ILE A 42 -12.97 -1.24 -2.56
N ALA A 43 -13.54 -2.33 -2.02
CA ALA A 43 -14.10 -3.44 -2.81
C ALA A 43 -15.11 -2.99 -3.87
N TYR A 44 -15.97 -2.02 -3.56
CA TYR A 44 -16.99 -1.50 -4.49
C TYR A 44 -16.43 -0.52 -5.53
N LEU A 45 -15.17 -0.10 -5.39
CA LEU A 45 -14.50 0.78 -6.35
C LEU A 45 -13.78 0.00 -7.45
N LEU A 46 -13.47 -1.27 -7.18
CA LEU A 46 -12.68 -2.09 -8.07
C LEU A 46 -13.58 -2.68 -9.17
N PRO A 47 -13.13 -2.66 -10.44
CA PRO A 47 -13.77 -3.41 -11.52
C PRO A 47 -13.89 -4.91 -11.21
N ALA A 48 -14.84 -5.60 -11.84
CA ALA A 48 -15.15 -7.01 -11.55
C ALA A 48 -14.01 -7.98 -11.86
N ASP A 49 -13.09 -7.58 -12.74
CA ASP A 49 -11.89 -8.28 -13.19
C ASP A 49 -10.65 -8.00 -12.32
N ILE A 50 -10.79 -7.19 -11.27
CA ILE A 50 -9.72 -6.91 -10.30
C ILE A 50 -9.99 -7.65 -8.99
N GLY A 51 -9.03 -8.45 -8.55
CA GLY A 51 -9.08 -9.12 -7.26
C GLY A 51 -8.79 -8.17 -6.10
N LEU A 52 -9.42 -8.39 -4.95
CA LEU A 52 -9.10 -7.72 -3.70
C LEU A 52 -8.69 -8.73 -2.63
N ASN A 53 -7.51 -8.52 -2.06
CA ASN A 53 -6.98 -9.31 -0.96
C ASN A 53 -6.86 -8.44 0.30
N VAL A 54 -7.74 -8.69 1.27
CA VAL A 54 -7.72 -8.07 2.60
C VAL A 54 -7.42 -9.16 3.63
N PRO A 55 -6.55 -8.91 4.63
CA PRO A 55 -6.25 -9.89 5.66
C PRO A 55 -7.52 -10.43 6.33
N PRO A 56 -7.65 -11.76 6.54
CA PRO A 56 -8.84 -12.34 7.11
C PRO A 56 -9.10 -11.81 8.53
N ARG A 57 -10.39 -11.64 8.88
CA ARG A 57 -10.81 -11.48 10.27
C ARG A 57 -10.39 -12.76 10.99
N VAL A 58 -9.65 -12.66 12.10
CA VAL A 58 -9.26 -13.83 12.90
C VAL A 58 -10.53 -14.58 13.29
N SER A 59 -10.88 -15.61 12.53
CA SER A 59 -11.97 -16.52 12.81
C SER A 59 -11.34 -17.83 13.24
N THR A 60 -11.59 -18.18 14.49
CA THR A 60 -11.19 -19.42 15.15
C THR A 60 -11.58 -20.62 14.27
N LYS A 61 -10.57 -21.37 13.78
CA LYS A 61 -10.61 -22.72 13.15
C LYS A 61 -11.04 -22.85 11.67
N CYS A 62 -10.11 -23.32 10.84
CA CYS A 62 -10.19 -24.60 10.10
C CYS A 62 -8.82 -24.89 9.46
N GLN A 63 -8.36 -26.15 9.43
CA GLN A 63 -7.10 -26.53 8.79
C GLN A 63 -7.15 -26.15 7.29
N MET A 64 -6.18 -25.37 6.83
CA MET A 64 -6.08 -24.94 5.42
C MET A 64 -5.66 -26.12 4.54
N SER A 65 -6.28 -26.28 3.36
CA SER A 65 -5.83 -27.28 2.37
C SER A 65 -4.48 -26.87 1.78
N SER A 66 -3.72 -27.82 1.23
CA SER A 66 -2.39 -27.55 0.66
C SER A 66 -2.41 -26.49 -0.47
N LYS A 67 -3.50 -26.40 -1.25
CA LYS A 67 -3.64 -25.36 -2.30
C LYS A 67 -3.90 -23.98 -1.70
N ASP A 68 -4.66 -23.92 -0.62
CA ASP A 68 -4.88 -22.67 0.12
C ASP A 68 -3.61 -22.23 0.84
N PHE A 69 -2.78 -23.17 1.30
CA PHE A 69 -1.49 -22.90 1.89
C PHE A 69 -0.55 -22.18 0.92
N PHE A 70 -0.35 -22.68 -0.31
CA PHE A 70 0.53 -22.02 -1.30
C PHE A 70 0.03 -20.64 -1.76
N LYS A 71 -1.30 -20.47 -1.89
CA LYS A 71 -1.87 -19.15 -2.16
C LYS A 71 -1.62 -18.19 -0.99
N THR A 72 -1.78 -18.69 0.24
CA THR A 72 -1.52 -17.92 1.46
C THR A 72 -0.04 -17.58 1.62
N THR A 73 0.88 -18.48 1.25
CA THR A 73 2.32 -18.21 1.33
C THR A 73 2.74 -17.11 0.37
N ASN A 74 2.28 -17.15 -0.89
CA ASN A 74 2.62 -16.10 -1.86
C ASN A 74 2.05 -14.74 -1.45
N ILE A 75 0.80 -14.72 -0.95
CA ILE A 75 0.18 -13.52 -0.41
C ILE A 75 0.95 -12.99 0.81
N ALA A 76 1.36 -13.87 1.72
CA ALA A 76 2.15 -13.50 2.89
C ALA A 76 3.52 -12.94 2.50
N SER A 77 4.21 -13.57 1.53
CA SER A 77 5.48 -13.07 1.00
C SER A 77 5.33 -11.70 0.35
N ALA A 78 4.29 -11.49 -0.47
CA ALA A 78 4.01 -10.18 -1.07
C ALA A 78 3.74 -9.12 0.02
N ARG A 79 3.00 -9.48 1.07
CA ARG A 79 2.72 -8.58 2.19
C ARG A 79 3.99 -8.17 2.94
N ILE A 80 4.90 -9.12 3.19
CA ILE A 80 6.20 -8.84 3.81
C ILE A 80 6.96 -7.79 2.99
N VAL A 81 6.98 -7.90 1.65
CA VAL A 81 7.63 -6.91 0.78
C VAL A 81 7.00 -5.53 0.91
N VAL A 82 5.66 -5.45 0.95
CA VAL A 82 4.94 -4.19 1.13
C VAL A 82 5.29 -3.56 2.47
N GLU A 83 5.23 -4.33 3.56
CA GLU A 83 5.54 -3.86 4.92
C GLU A 83 7.01 -3.40 5.02
N MET A 84 7.96 -4.17 4.47
CA MET A 84 9.37 -3.80 4.43
C MET A 84 9.61 -2.52 3.62
N LYS A 85 8.90 -2.34 2.50
CA LYS A 85 9.02 -1.13 1.69
C LYS A 85 8.45 0.09 2.42
N MET A 86 7.31 -0.05 3.09
CA MET A 86 6.73 1.01 3.92
C MET A 86 7.68 1.39 5.07
N GLU A 87 8.34 0.41 5.68
CA GLU A 87 9.33 0.67 6.73
C GLU A 87 10.54 1.45 6.21
N GLN A 88 11.04 1.11 5.01
CA GLN A 88 12.11 1.90 4.37
C GLN A 88 11.73 3.37 4.18
N ILE A 89 10.47 3.66 3.82
CA ILE A 89 9.97 5.04 3.67
C ILE A 89 9.88 5.71 5.05
N LYS A 90 9.39 5.02 6.08
CA LYS A 90 9.28 5.58 7.44
C LYS A 90 10.63 5.85 8.10
N ASN A 91 11.70 5.19 7.67
CA ASN A 91 13.04 5.38 8.21
C ASN A 91 13.69 6.73 7.84
N PHE A 92 13.09 7.53 6.96
CA PHE A 92 13.55 8.88 6.69
C PHE A 92 13.20 9.82 7.85
N ASN A 93 14.21 10.28 8.59
CA ASN A 93 14.03 11.16 9.76
C ASN A 93 13.21 12.43 9.46
N ILE A 94 13.29 12.96 8.23
CA ILE A 94 12.51 14.13 7.80
C ILE A 94 10.99 13.90 7.84
N LEU A 95 10.54 12.64 7.70
CA LEU A 95 9.13 12.25 7.81
C LEU A 95 8.70 11.99 9.26
N ASN A 96 9.67 11.76 10.16
CA ASN A 96 9.42 11.52 11.58
C ASN A 96 9.45 12.80 12.42
N SER A 97 10.03 13.88 11.89
CA SER A 97 9.95 15.22 12.50
C SER A 97 8.73 15.98 11.98
N GLY A 98 8.11 16.79 12.83
CA GLY A 98 7.06 17.71 12.39
C GLY A 98 7.58 18.70 11.35
N ILE A 99 6.89 18.84 10.22
CA ILE A 99 7.21 19.82 9.19
C ILE A 99 6.63 21.18 9.62
N PRO A 100 7.44 22.26 9.70
CA PRO A 100 6.93 23.59 10.00
C PRO A 100 5.86 24.03 9.00
N LEU A 101 4.86 24.80 9.45
CA LEU A 101 3.76 25.23 8.58
C LEU A 101 4.24 26.07 7.38
N THR A 102 5.35 26.81 7.55
CA THR A 102 5.99 27.57 6.46
C THR A 102 6.48 26.66 5.33
N GLU A 103 6.91 25.44 5.65
CA GLU A 103 7.44 24.44 4.72
C GLU A 103 6.41 23.37 4.32
N ALA A 104 5.16 23.48 4.78
CA ALA A 104 4.14 22.47 4.52
C ALA A 104 3.88 22.27 3.01
N HIS A 105 4.10 23.31 2.21
CA HIS A 105 3.99 23.27 0.74
C HIS A 105 5.00 22.31 0.07
N LEU A 106 6.09 21.94 0.76
CA LEU A 106 7.10 20.99 0.27
C LEU A 106 6.78 19.54 0.60
N SER A 107 5.79 19.28 1.47
CA SER A 107 5.50 17.95 2.01
C SER A 107 5.28 16.88 0.92
N GLU A 108 4.54 17.22 -0.13
CA GLU A 108 4.29 16.30 -1.25
C GLU A 108 5.60 15.90 -1.95
N GLN A 109 6.48 16.88 -2.21
CA GLN A 109 7.77 16.64 -2.86
C GLN A 109 8.70 15.82 -1.96
N ILE A 110 8.72 16.11 -0.66
CA ILE A 110 9.50 15.35 0.33
C ILE A 110 9.09 13.88 0.31
N VAL A 111 7.79 13.60 0.41
CA VAL A 111 7.28 12.20 0.41
C VAL A 111 7.57 11.51 -0.92
N LEU A 112 7.39 12.19 -2.05
CA LEU A 112 7.71 11.65 -3.37
C LEU A 112 9.19 11.29 -3.49
N ILE A 113 10.10 12.20 -3.10
CA ILE A 113 11.54 12.00 -3.19
C ILE A 113 11.99 10.87 -2.24
N CYS A 114 11.57 10.89 -0.98
CA CYS A 114 11.88 9.83 -0.02
C CYS A 114 11.44 8.47 -0.57
N THR A 115 10.22 8.39 -1.11
CA THR A 115 9.70 7.16 -1.71
C THR A 115 10.51 6.73 -2.93
N ALA A 116 10.82 7.65 -3.84
CA ALA A 116 11.62 7.38 -5.04
C ALA A 116 13.04 6.88 -4.69
N LEU A 117 13.69 7.46 -3.67
CA LEU A 117 15.00 7.03 -3.19
C LEU A 117 14.99 5.57 -2.72
N THR A 118 13.88 5.08 -2.13
CA THR A 118 13.78 3.66 -1.74
C THR A 118 13.81 2.69 -2.93
N ASN A 119 13.57 3.16 -4.15
CA ASN A 119 13.69 2.33 -5.35
C ASN A 119 15.14 2.08 -5.77
N LEU A 120 16.08 2.91 -5.30
CA LEU A 120 17.51 2.78 -5.57
C LEU A 120 18.21 1.85 -4.56
N LEU A 121 17.49 1.42 -3.52
CA LEU A 121 18.00 0.48 -2.52
C LEU A 121 18.07 -0.95 -3.10
N PRO A 122 18.90 -1.82 -2.51
CA PRO A 122 18.95 -3.23 -2.90
C PRO A 122 17.57 -3.92 -2.86
N PRO A 123 17.35 -4.97 -3.67
CA PRO A 123 16.11 -5.73 -3.66
C PRO A 123 15.74 -6.27 -2.27
N LEU A 124 14.45 -6.22 -1.93
CA LEU A 124 13.93 -6.66 -0.62
C LEU A 124 13.87 -8.19 -0.49
N LEU A 125 13.77 -8.90 -1.61
CA LEU A 125 13.83 -10.35 -1.69
C LEU A 125 14.96 -10.76 -2.63
N LYS A 126 15.56 -11.92 -2.35
CA LYS A 126 16.58 -12.56 -3.18
C LYS A 126 15.95 -13.35 -4.32
#